data_AF-A0A954YVG2-F1
#
_entry.id   AF-A0A954YVG2-F1
#
_cell.length_a   1.000
_cell.length_b   1.000
_cell.length_c   1.000
_cell.angle_alpha   90.00
_cell.angle_beta   90.00
_cell.angle_gamma   90.00
#
_symmetry.space_group_name_H-M   'P 1'
#
loop_
_entity.id
_entity.type
_entity.pdbx_description
1 polymer ?
#
loop_
_entity_poly.entity_id
_entity_poly.type
_entity_poly.pdbx_seq_one_letter_code
_entity_poly.pdbx_strand_id
1 'polypeptide(L)'
;EDIVMPNGGSDCCGTCWFNRRNKGEAGFLEHDESEPSYCEIRELAIDDPFYTYCANHPHRVPWKLQTPIGPVFMGDSDGYREIWKQAADTENTRLSLLALLGRLPESQQNEYPIGPGLGDVVISELVRLDERRAIPDLERIAKMKVGRPDRFGNTNGPLIELARSALDRLNEA
;
A
#
# COMPACT_ATOMS: atom_id res chain seq x y z
N GLU A 1 -15.03 -8.99 2.40
CA GLU A 1 -15.84 -7.82 2.79
C GLU A 1 -15.40 -6.67 1.89
N ASP A 2 -16.36 -6.03 1.23
CA ASP A 2 -16.09 -4.98 0.24
C ASP A 2 -15.71 -3.69 0.97
N ILE A 3 -14.46 -3.27 0.78
CA ILE A 3 -13.93 -2.03 1.37
C ILE A 3 -14.54 -0.85 0.60
N VAL A 4 -15.50 -0.16 1.21
CA VAL A 4 -16.07 1.08 0.66
C VAL A 4 -15.05 2.20 0.83
N MET A 5 -14.55 2.72 -0.29
CA MET A 5 -13.50 3.72 -0.38
C MET A 5 -14.05 4.98 -1.03
N PRO A 6 -13.77 6.20 -0.51
CA PRO A 6 -14.26 7.43 -1.13
C PRO A 6 -13.70 7.62 -2.55
N ASN A 7 -14.53 8.23 -3.39
CA ASN A 7 -14.24 8.58 -4.78
C ASN A 7 -13.11 9.62 -4.87
N GLY A 8 -12.13 9.39 -5.74
CA GLY A 8 -11.17 10.42 -6.18
C GLY A 8 -10.26 10.99 -5.08
N GLY A 9 -9.55 10.14 -4.36
CA GLY A 9 -8.56 10.56 -3.36
C GLY A 9 -7.30 11.19 -3.97
N SER A 10 -6.61 12.05 -3.22
CA SER A 10 -5.32 12.62 -3.63
C SER A 10 -4.15 11.63 -3.59
N ASP A 11 -4.39 10.35 -3.31
CA ASP A 11 -3.40 9.27 -3.32
C ASP A 11 -3.46 8.38 -4.57
N CYS A 12 -3.93 8.93 -5.67
CA CYS A 12 -4.01 8.23 -6.95
C CYS A 12 -2.71 8.33 -7.76
N CYS A 13 -2.58 7.52 -8.80
CA CYS A 13 -1.45 7.54 -9.71
C CYS A 13 -1.31 8.87 -10.46
N GLY A 14 -2.40 9.64 -10.59
CA GLY A 14 -2.41 11.00 -11.15
C GLY A 14 -1.47 11.93 -10.41
N THR A 15 -1.31 11.80 -9.10
CA THR A 15 -0.48 12.67 -8.26
C THR A 15 0.82 12.03 -7.78
N CYS A 16 1.16 10.85 -8.30
CA CYS A 16 2.33 10.09 -7.86
C CYS A 16 3.60 10.52 -8.61
N TRP A 17 4.73 10.67 -7.90
CA TRP A 17 6.04 10.97 -8.51
C TRP A 17 6.58 9.87 -9.44
N PHE A 18 5.95 8.69 -9.49
CA PHE A 18 6.33 7.59 -10.39
C PHE A 18 5.51 7.60 -11.68
N ASN A 19 4.52 8.48 -11.79
CA ASN A 19 3.88 8.73 -13.06
C ASN A 19 4.81 9.59 -13.90
N ARG A 20 5.24 9.10 -15.07
CA ARG A 20 6.11 9.81 -16.02
C ARG A 20 5.58 11.21 -16.31
N ARG A 21 4.25 11.36 -16.41
CA ARG A 21 3.56 12.64 -16.62
C ARG A 21 3.93 13.70 -15.57
N ASN A 22 4.34 13.28 -14.38
CA ASN A 22 4.61 14.15 -13.24
C ASN A 22 6.10 14.48 -13.07
N LYS A 23 6.97 14.00 -13.96
CA LYS A 23 8.40 14.35 -14.02
C LYS A 23 9.16 14.18 -12.69
N GLY A 24 8.74 13.20 -11.88
CA GLY A 24 9.39 12.90 -10.60
C GLY A 24 8.86 13.65 -9.39
N GLU A 25 7.84 14.51 -9.57
CA GLU A 25 7.21 15.33 -8.53
C GLU A 25 5.87 14.75 -8.07
N ALA A 26 5.52 14.98 -6.80
CA ALA A 26 4.22 14.59 -6.24
C ALA A 26 3.21 15.74 -6.30
N GLY A 27 1.93 15.41 -6.41
CA GLY A 27 0.85 16.40 -6.46
C GLY A 27 0.54 16.89 -7.88
N PHE A 28 -0.17 18.02 -7.97
CA PHE A 28 -0.84 18.48 -9.19
C PHE A 28 -0.06 19.49 -10.05
N LEU A 29 1.11 19.93 -9.59
CA LEU A 29 1.72 21.17 -10.09
C LEU A 29 2.51 21.00 -11.39
N GLU A 30 3.09 19.82 -11.62
CA GLU A 30 4.13 19.61 -12.66
C GLU A 30 3.69 18.59 -13.73
N HIS A 31 2.38 18.49 -13.99
CA HIS A 31 1.84 17.58 -15.00
C HIS A 31 2.15 18.04 -16.43
N ASP A 32 2.77 17.17 -17.22
CA ASP A 32 2.90 17.36 -18.66
C ASP A 32 1.69 16.76 -19.38
N GLU A 33 0.79 17.58 -19.93
CA GLU A 33 -0.39 17.05 -20.63
C GLU A 33 -0.07 16.34 -21.95
N SER A 34 1.15 16.49 -22.48
CA SER A 34 1.57 15.83 -23.72
C SER A 34 2.06 14.40 -23.52
N GLU A 35 2.39 14.01 -22.27
CA GLU A 35 2.88 12.68 -21.93
C GLU A 35 1.74 11.77 -21.44
N PRO A 36 1.64 10.53 -21.93
CA PRO A 36 0.67 9.57 -21.40
C PRO A 36 1.02 9.20 -19.95
N SER A 37 0.01 8.88 -19.15
CA SER A 37 0.24 8.41 -17.79
C SER A 37 0.89 7.03 -17.80
N TYR A 38 2.01 6.89 -17.09
CA TYR A 38 2.81 5.67 -17.09
C TYR A 38 3.57 5.54 -15.77
N CYS A 39 3.39 4.42 -15.06
CA CYS A 39 4.15 4.12 -13.85
C CYS A 39 5.54 3.57 -14.20
N GLU A 40 6.59 4.34 -13.89
CA GLU A 40 7.96 3.97 -14.22
C GLU A 40 8.46 2.75 -13.45
N ILE A 41 8.14 2.64 -12.16
CA ILE A 41 8.61 1.52 -11.33
C ILE A 41 7.90 0.19 -11.59
N ARG A 42 6.70 0.24 -12.21
CA ARG A 42 5.88 -0.96 -12.52
C ARG A 42 5.80 -1.26 -14.01
N GLU A 43 6.44 -0.41 -14.81
CA GLU A 43 6.40 -0.44 -16.27
C GLU A 43 4.96 -0.62 -16.79
N LEU A 44 4.07 0.27 -16.38
CA LEU A 44 2.63 0.13 -16.57
C LEU A 44 2.03 1.40 -17.16
N ALA A 45 1.46 1.32 -18.35
CA ALA A 45 0.59 2.38 -18.90
C ALA A 45 -0.66 2.50 -18.04
N ILE A 46 -1.16 3.71 -17.79
CA ILE A 46 -2.30 3.97 -16.92
C ILE A 46 -3.35 4.77 -17.68
N ASP A 47 -4.51 4.17 -17.91
CA ASP A 47 -5.59 4.79 -18.67
C ASP A 47 -6.32 5.87 -17.84
N ASP A 48 -6.70 5.53 -16.60
CA ASP A 48 -7.33 6.46 -15.67
C ASP A 48 -6.47 6.68 -14.42
N PRO A 49 -5.54 7.64 -14.44
CA PRO A 49 -4.60 7.83 -13.36
C PRO A 49 -5.28 8.37 -12.09
N PHE A 50 -6.45 8.98 -12.18
CA PHE A 50 -7.19 9.50 -11.01
C PHE A 50 -8.06 8.43 -10.33
N TYR A 51 -8.25 7.29 -10.98
CA TYR A 51 -8.90 6.11 -10.40
C TYR A 51 -7.98 4.89 -10.29
N THR A 52 -6.67 5.08 -10.40
CA THR A 52 -5.66 4.03 -10.19
C THR A 52 -4.86 4.31 -8.92
N TYR A 53 -4.64 3.29 -8.09
CA TYR A 53 -4.04 3.43 -6.74
C TYR A 53 -3.05 2.30 -6.44
N CYS A 54 -2.02 2.58 -5.64
CA CYS A 54 -1.15 1.55 -5.06
C CYS A 54 -0.44 2.04 -3.79
N ALA A 55 0.19 1.13 -3.06
CA ALA A 55 0.90 1.44 -1.82
C ALA A 55 2.20 2.26 -2.01
N ASN A 56 2.71 2.40 -3.24
CA ASN A 56 3.92 3.20 -3.52
C ASN A 56 3.65 4.72 -3.57
N HIS A 57 2.40 5.18 -3.39
CA HIS A 57 2.07 6.60 -3.46
C HIS A 57 2.81 7.42 -2.36
N PRO A 58 3.28 8.66 -2.66
CA PRO A 58 3.93 9.56 -1.69
C PRO A 58 3.25 9.71 -0.33
N HIS A 59 1.92 9.75 -0.29
CA HIS A 59 1.15 9.83 0.95
C HIS A 59 1.31 8.61 1.86
N ARG A 60 1.64 7.45 1.28
CA ARG A 60 1.80 6.17 1.98
C ARG A 60 3.27 5.88 2.27
N VAL A 61 4.14 6.20 1.30
CA VAL A 61 5.58 5.92 1.36
C VAL A 61 6.36 7.21 1.03
N PRO A 62 6.52 8.14 1.98
CA PRO A 62 7.10 9.47 1.72
C PRO A 62 8.59 9.47 1.37
N TRP A 63 9.29 8.34 1.49
CA TRP A 63 10.72 8.20 1.15
C TRP A 63 10.98 7.61 -0.26
N LYS A 64 9.99 7.64 -1.17
CA LYS A 64 10.15 7.28 -2.59
C LYS A 64 10.72 5.87 -2.83
N LEU A 65 10.09 4.87 -2.23
CA LEU A 65 10.45 3.45 -2.41
C LEU A 65 10.32 3.02 -3.88
N GLN A 66 11.45 2.69 -4.50
CA GLN A 66 11.53 2.29 -5.91
C GLN A 66 10.95 0.91 -6.17
N THR A 67 11.00 0.01 -5.19
CA THR A 67 10.45 -1.34 -5.35
C THR A 67 8.93 -1.31 -5.33
N PRO A 68 8.24 -1.83 -6.35
CA PRO A 68 6.79 -1.99 -6.33
C PRO A 68 6.33 -2.87 -5.16
N ILE A 69 5.42 -2.36 -4.32
CA ILE A 69 4.84 -3.09 -3.20
C ILE A 69 3.32 -3.19 -3.34
N GLY A 70 2.78 -4.38 -3.12
CA GLY A 70 1.34 -4.61 -3.24
C GLY A 70 0.75 -4.48 -4.64
N PRO A 71 -0.53 -4.84 -4.76
CA PRO A 71 -1.26 -4.70 -6.00
C PRO A 71 -1.46 -3.25 -6.41
N VAL A 72 -1.70 -3.07 -7.70
CA VAL A 72 -2.33 -1.88 -8.27
C VAL A 72 -3.83 -2.13 -8.30
N PHE A 73 -4.58 -1.17 -7.78
CA PHE A 73 -6.02 -1.15 -7.83
C PHE A 73 -6.49 -0.18 -8.92
N MET A 74 -7.52 -0.57 -9.66
CA MET A 74 -8.28 0.34 -10.50
C MET A 74 -9.69 0.46 -9.93
N GLY A 75 -10.35 1.58 -10.22
CA GLY A 75 -11.72 1.80 -9.81
C GLY A 75 -12.43 2.77 -10.72
N ASP A 76 -13.57 3.27 -10.27
CA ASP A 76 -14.37 4.25 -11.00
C ASP A 76 -15.03 5.27 -10.05
N SER A 77 -15.85 6.16 -10.64
CA SER A 77 -16.60 7.19 -9.93
C SER A 77 -17.74 6.65 -9.06
N ASP A 78 -18.14 5.39 -9.25
CA ASP A 78 -19.21 4.75 -8.48
C ASP A 78 -18.67 4.07 -7.22
N GLY A 79 -17.36 4.13 -7.00
CA GLY A 79 -16.68 3.59 -5.83
C GLY A 79 -16.29 2.12 -5.97
N TYR A 80 -16.46 1.53 -7.16
CA TYR A 80 -15.94 0.18 -7.44
C TYR A 80 -14.42 0.21 -7.42
N ARG A 81 -13.79 -0.83 -6.87
CA ARG A 81 -12.35 -1.06 -6.94
C ARG A 81 -12.04 -2.53 -7.09
N GLU A 82 -11.10 -2.84 -7.96
CA GLU A 82 -10.58 -4.20 -8.15
C GLU A 82 -9.06 -4.20 -8.26
N ILE A 83 -8.47 -5.37 -8.02
CA ILE A 83 -7.05 -5.57 -8.27
C ILE A 83 -6.85 -5.64 -9.78
N TRP A 84 -6.15 -4.65 -10.32
CA TRP A 84 -5.78 -4.61 -11.73
C TRP A 84 -4.50 -5.41 -12.01
N LYS A 85 -3.46 -5.21 -11.19
CA LYS A 85 -2.16 -5.88 -11.36
C LYS A 85 -1.57 -6.26 -10.01
N GLN A 86 -1.26 -7.53 -9.81
CA GLN A 86 -0.54 -7.99 -8.61
C GLN A 86 0.90 -7.47 -8.58
N ALA A 87 1.48 -7.33 -7.38
CA ALA A 87 2.92 -7.12 -7.27
C ALA A 87 3.68 -8.37 -7.75
N ALA A 88 4.78 -8.13 -8.48
CA ALA A 88 5.65 -9.19 -8.93
C ALA A 88 6.27 -9.93 -7.74
N ASP A 89 6.22 -11.25 -7.77
CA ASP A 89 6.96 -12.10 -6.83
C ASP A 89 8.44 -12.13 -7.25
N THR A 90 9.21 -11.21 -6.68
CA THR A 90 10.66 -11.17 -6.85
C THR A 90 11.32 -11.10 -5.47
N GLU A 91 12.56 -11.57 -5.37
CA GLU A 91 13.31 -11.44 -4.11
C GLU A 91 13.46 -9.98 -3.68
N ASN A 92 13.59 -9.03 -4.61
CA ASN A 92 13.63 -7.61 -4.29
C ASN A 92 12.32 -7.12 -3.67
N THR A 93 11.17 -7.58 -4.21
CA THR A 93 9.84 -7.33 -3.61
C THR A 93 9.77 -7.89 -2.19
N ARG A 94 10.14 -9.16 -1.99
CA ARG A 94 10.12 -9.84 -0.69
C ARG A 94 10.98 -9.12 0.34
N LEU A 95 12.24 -8.81 0.00
CA LEU A 95 13.15 -8.08 0.88
C LEU A 95 12.63 -6.67 1.22
N SER A 96 12.01 -5.98 0.25
CA SER A 96 11.41 -4.68 0.49
C SER A 96 10.22 -4.77 1.45
N LEU A 97 9.35 -5.77 1.28
CA LEU A 97 8.23 -6.02 2.19
C LEU A 97 8.69 -6.38 3.61
N LEU A 98 9.70 -7.23 3.76
CA LEU A 98 10.29 -7.58 5.06
C LEU A 98 10.90 -6.34 5.74
N ALA A 99 11.65 -5.52 4.99
CA ALA A 99 12.23 -4.29 5.51
C ALA A 99 11.16 -3.28 5.96
N LEU A 100 10.02 -3.22 5.26
CA LEU A 100 8.88 -2.41 5.67
C LEU A 100 8.22 -2.95 6.93
N LEU A 101 7.98 -4.27 7.00
CA LEU A 101 7.36 -4.93 8.14
C LEU A 101 8.16 -4.66 9.44
N GLY A 102 9.48 -4.78 9.39
CA GLY A 102 10.38 -4.50 10.52
C GLY A 102 10.38 -3.03 10.97
N ARG A 103 9.88 -2.12 10.14
CA ARG A 103 9.81 -0.67 10.41
C ARG A 103 8.39 -0.17 10.69
N LEU A 104 7.37 -1.03 10.61
CA LEU A 104 6.00 -0.60 10.88
C LEU A 104 5.92 -0.04 12.31
N PRO A 105 5.44 1.21 12.47
CA PRO A 105 5.38 1.86 13.77
C PRO A 105 4.35 1.18 14.68
N GLU A 106 4.56 1.27 15.99
CA GLU A 106 3.60 0.77 16.99
C GLU A 106 2.25 1.52 16.94
N SER A 107 2.26 2.75 16.42
CA SER A 107 1.07 3.56 16.15
C SER A 107 1.03 3.94 14.68
N GLN A 108 0.02 3.47 13.95
CA GLN A 108 -0.27 4.00 12.61
C GLN A 108 -0.83 5.41 12.79
N GLN A 109 -0.02 6.43 12.52
CA GLN A 109 -0.51 7.80 12.49
C GLN A 109 -1.06 8.08 11.09
N ASN A 110 -2.34 8.45 11.04
CA ASN A 110 -2.97 9.18 9.94
C ASN A 110 -2.60 8.69 8.53
N GLU A 111 -3.22 7.63 8.02
CA GLU A 111 -3.22 7.39 6.58
C GLU A 111 -4.50 8.01 5.99
N TYR A 112 -4.41 9.31 5.67
CA TYR A 112 -5.29 9.89 4.68
C TYR A 112 -4.66 9.63 3.30
N PRO A 113 -5.46 9.20 2.30
CA PRO A 113 -6.90 8.96 2.34
C PRO A 113 -7.28 7.52 2.72
N ILE A 114 -8.57 7.36 3.02
CA ILE A 114 -9.27 6.14 3.40
C ILE A 114 -8.83 4.99 2.47
N GLY A 115 -8.23 3.93 3.05
CA GLY A 115 -7.65 2.77 2.36
C GLY A 115 -6.97 1.78 3.28
N PRO A 116 -6.64 0.56 2.80
CA PRO A 116 -5.78 -0.35 3.56
C PRO A 116 -4.49 0.40 3.86
N GLY A 117 -4.08 0.41 5.12
CA GLY A 117 -2.85 1.07 5.53
C GLY A 117 -1.64 0.37 4.91
N LEU A 118 -0.50 1.05 4.89
CA LEU A 118 0.75 0.45 4.41
C LEU A 118 1.04 -0.89 5.10
N GLY A 119 0.77 -0.98 6.40
CA GLY A 119 0.93 -2.22 7.16
C GLY A 119 0.02 -3.36 6.68
N ASP A 120 -1.23 -3.04 6.32
CA ASP A 120 -2.18 -4.04 5.83
C ASP A 120 -1.73 -4.61 4.48
N VAL A 121 -1.25 -3.73 3.58
CA VAL A 121 -0.70 -4.14 2.29
C VAL A 121 0.54 -5.00 2.47
N VAL A 122 1.47 -4.59 3.35
CA VAL A 122 2.71 -5.33 3.59
C VAL A 122 2.42 -6.74 4.12
N ILE A 123 1.58 -6.87 5.15
CA ILE A 123 1.25 -8.17 5.74
C ILE A 123 0.50 -9.05 4.74
N SER A 124 -0.51 -8.50 4.04
CA SER A 124 -1.29 -9.26 3.06
C SER A 124 -0.43 -9.80 1.93
N GLU A 125 0.53 -9.01 1.44
CA GLU A 125 1.46 -9.46 0.41
C GLU A 125 2.44 -10.52 0.90
N LEU A 126 3.00 -10.37 2.11
CA LEU A 126 3.89 -11.39 2.68
C LEU A 126 3.18 -12.73 2.84
N VAL A 127 1.90 -12.72 3.25
CA VAL A 127 1.07 -13.93 3.32
C VAL A 127 0.77 -14.49 1.92
N ARG A 128 0.41 -13.64 0.95
CA ARG A 128 0.18 -14.06 -0.44
C ARG A 128 1.41 -14.74 -1.05
N LEU A 129 2.60 -14.30 -0.66
CA LEU A 129 3.89 -14.80 -1.12
C LEU A 129 4.44 -15.97 -0.30
N ASP A 130 3.72 -16.46 0.71
CA ASP A 130 4.19 -17.48 1.67
C ASP A 130 5.56 -17.15 2.29
N GLU A 131 5.78 -15.88 2.65
CA GLU A 131 7.07 -15.38 3.10
C GLU A 131 7.30 -15.62 4.60
N ARG A 132 7.76 -16.82 4.95
CA ARG A 132 7.98 -17.22 6.36
C ARG A 132 9.06 -16.43 7.10
N ARG A 133 9.95 -15.73 6.39
CA ARG A 133 10.92 -14.82 7.05
C ARG A 133 10.21 -13.67 7.79
N ALA A 134 8.94 -13.41 7.50
CA ALA A 134 8.12 -12.42 8.18
C ALA A 134 7.70 -12.81 9.61
N ILE A 135 7.72 -14.10 9.96
CA ILE A 135 7.17 -14.62 11.23
C ILE A 135 7.69 -13.87 12.47
N PRO A 136 9.01 -13.63 12.66
CA PRO A 136 9.50 -12.93 13.86
C PRO A 136 8.91 -11.52 14.03
N ASP A 137 8.75 -10.79 12.92
CA ASP A 137 8.17 -9.45 12.94
C ASP A 137 6.65 -9.47 13.10
N LEU A 138 5.96 -10.46 12.52
CA LEU A 138 4.53 -10.65 12.74
C LEU A 138 4.23 -10.98 14.20
N GLU A 139 5.04 -11.82 14.84
CA GLU A 139 4.92 -12.09 16.28
C GLU A 139 5.10 -10.82 17.13
N ARG A 140 6.07 -9.97 16.77
CA ARG A 140 6.29 -8.69 17.44
C ARG A 140 5.04 -7.81 17.34
N ILE A 141 4.46 -7.69 16.15
CA ILE A 141 3.24 -6.90 15.91
C ILE A 141 2.04 -7.49 16.66
N ALA A 142 1.84 -8.82 16.61
CA ALA A 142 0.73 -9.52 17.27
C ALA A 142 0.74 -9.35 18.82
N LYS A 143 1.92 -9.12 19.40
CA LYS A 143 2.14 -8.88 20.85
C LYS A 143 2.04 -7.40 21.24
N MET A 144 1.86 -6.47 20.29
CA MET A 144 1.69 -5.06 20.61
C MET A 144 0.42 -4.81 21.43
N LYS A 145 0.44 -3.77 22.25
CA LYS A 145 -0.76 -3.29 22.94
C LYS A 145 -1.55 -2.40 21.99
N VAL A 146 -2.87 -2.49 22.09
CA VAL A 146 -3.76 -1.56 21.39
C VAL A 146 -3.46 -0.14 21.90
N GLY A 147 -3.04 0.73 20.99
CA GLY A 147 -2.70 2.11 21.26
C GLY A 147 -3.94 2.96 21.55
N ARG A 148 -3.72 4.22 21.93
CA ARG A 148 -4.81 5.18 22.01
C ARG A 148 -5.35 5.47 20.61
N PRO A 149 -6.67 5.71 20.46
CA PRO A 149 -7.22 6.15 19.20
C PRO A 149 -6.56 7.44 18.70
N ASP A 150 -6.35 7.55 17.39
CA ASP A 150 -5.94 8.80 16.75
C ASP A 150 -7.11 9.81 16.71
N ARG A 151 -6.88 10.96 16.05
CA ARG A 151 -7.90 12.03 15.93
C ARG A 151 -9.17 11.60 15.17
N PHE A 152 -9.12 10.47 14.46
CA PHE A 152 -10.24 9.89 13.71
C PHE A 152 -10.85 8.67 14.42
N GLY A 153 -10.34 8.29 15.60
CA GLY A 153 -10.80 7.13 16.34
C GLY A 153 -10.12 5.82 15.94
N ASN A 154 -9.14 5.84 15.03
CA ASN A 154 -8.46 4.63 14.58
C ASN A 154 -7.40 4.17 15.59
N THR A 155 -7.23 2.86 15.72
CA THR A 155 -6.17 2.25 16.55
C THR A 155 -5.33 1.30 15.70
N ASN A 156 -4.21 0.81 16.24
CA ASN A 156 -3.43 -0.28 15.66
C ASN A 156 -4.10 -1.68 15.85
N GLY A 157 -5.28 -1.76 16.47
CA GLY A 157 -5.99 -3.03 16.71
C GLY A 157 -6.19 -3.88 15.46
N PRO A 158 -6.71 -3.34 14.34
CA PRO A 158 -6.86 -4.09 13.09
C PRO A 158 -5.54 -4.69 12.57
N LEU A 159 -4.45 -3.93 12.63
CA LEU A 159 -3.12 -4.40 12.23
C LEU A 159 -2.63 -5.57 13.11
N ILE A 160 -2.89 -5.51 14.42
CA ILE A 160 -2.55 -6.57 15.37
C ILE A 160 -3.32 -7.85 15.04
N GLU A 161 -4.62 -7.76 14.78
CA GLU A 161 -5.43 -8.93 14.40
C GLU A 161 -5.02 -9.48 13.03
N LEU A 162 -4.68 -8.62 12.07
CA LEU A 162 -4.15 -9.04 10.77
C LEU A 162 -2.83 -9.80 10.93
N ALA A 163 -1.93 -9.34 11.81
CA ALA A 163 -0.68 -10.03 12.09
C ALA A 163 -0.89 -11.41 12.72
N ARG A 164 -1.89 -11.56 13.61
CA ARG A 164 -2.27 -12.86 14.18
C ARG A 164 -2.80 -13.81 13.12
N SER A 165 -3.73 -13.36 12.30
CA SER A 165 -4.27 -14.16 11.20
C SER A 165 -3.18 -14.54 10.19
N ALA A 166 -2.22 -13.65 9.93
CA ALA A 166 -1.06 -13.93 9.08
C ALA A 166 -0.16 -15.03 9.67
N LEU A 167 0.08 -15.02 10.98
CA LEU A 167 0.85 -16.06 11.65
C LEU A 167 0.17 -17.43 11.54
N ASP A 168 -1.13 -17.50 11.75
CA ASP A 168 -1.88 -18.76 11.63
C ASP A 168 -1.72 -19.34 10.22
N ARG A 169 -1.91 -18.49 9.20
CA ARG A 169 -1.78 -18.90 7.79
C ARG A 169 -0.37 -19.36 7.41
N LEU A 170 0.67 -18.65 7.86
CA LEU A 170 2.07 -18.99 7.52
C LEU A 170 2.62 -20.20 8.30
N ASN A 171 2.00 -20.54 9.43
CA ASN A 171 2.35 -21.73 10.21
C ASN A 171 1.61 -22.99 9.71
N GLU A 172 0.45 -22.84 9.06
CA GLU A 172 -0.32 -23.94 8.47
C GLU A 172 0.17 -24.35 7.07
N ALA A 173 0.79 -23.44 6.33
CA ALA A 173 1.45 -23.71 5.04
C ALA A 173 2.69 -24.58 5.21
#